data_AF-A0A378QBP7-F1
#
_entry.id   AF-A0A378QBP7-F1
#
_cell.length_a   1.000
_cell.length_b   1.000
_cell.length_c   1.000
_cell.angle_alpha   90.00
_cell.angle_beta   90.00
_cell.angle_gamma   90.00
#
_symmetry.space_group_name_H-M   'P 1'
#
loop_
_entity.id
_entity.type
_entity.pdbx_description
1 polymer ?
#
loop_
_entity_poly.entity_id
_entity_poly.type
_entity_poly.pdbx_seq_one_letter_code
_entity_poly.pdbx_strand_id
1 'polypeptide(L)'
;MDKQTDDSLRWRFIPHDGQEDHISGKTIICGHSAQKNGKVYHQNGLICVDTFAHGGGYLTAIEVSQMRIYQVDLNGNVQHFDLAKL
;
A
#
# COMPACT_ATOMS: atom_id res chain seq x y z
N MET A 1 -19.45 15.09 2.83
CA MET A 1 -18.05 14.90 3.30
C MET A 1 -17.60 16.13 4.08
N ASP A 2 -18.53 16.79 4.77
CA ASP A 2 -18.37 18.22 5.12
C ASP A 2 -17.60 18.40 6.44
N LYS A 3 -17.19 17.28 7.03
CA LYS A 3 -16.32 17.20 8.21
C LYS A 3 -14.85 16.96 7.85
N GLN A 4 -14.54 16.76 6.57
CA GLN A 4 -13.19 16.56 6.07
C GLN A 4 -12.64 17.90 5.57
N THR A 5 -11.36 18.18 5.84
CA THR A 5 -10.71 19.38 5.30
C THR A 5 -10.49 19.21 3.80
N ASP A 6 -10.46 20.31 3.04
CA ASP A 6 -10.12 20.29 1.61
C ASP A 6 -8.83 19.51 1.31
N ASP A 7 -7.83 19.66 2.17
CA ASP A 7 -6.56 18.98 2.02
C ASP A 7 -6.67 17.46 2.26
N SER A 8 -7.57 17.00 3.14
CA SER A 8 -7.83 15.58 3.36
C SER A 8 -8.60 14.90 2.23
N LEU A 9 -9.22 15.68 1.35
CA LEU A 9 -9.90 15.20 0.15
C LEU A 9 -8.96 15.11 -1.06
N ARG A 10 -7.72 15.60 -0.93
CA ARG A 10 -6.69 15.56 -1.98
C ARG A 10 -5.82 14.30 -1.85
N TRP A 11 -5.11 14.01 -2.93
CA TRP A 11 -4.16 12.91 -3.01
C TRP A 11 -2.92 13.22 -2.17
N ARG A 12 -2.98 12.89 -0.88
CA ARG A 12 -1.82 12.94 0.01
C ARG A 12 -0.97 11.69 -0.15
N PHE A 13 0.34 11.89 -0.19
CA PHE A 13 1.30 10.79 -0.11
C PHE A 13 1.49 10.34 1.34
N ILE A 14 1.93 9.09 1.52
CA ILE A 14 2.38 8.60 2.83
C ILE A 14 3.60 9.44 3.24
N PRO A 15 3.58 10.09 4.43
CA PRO A 15 4.70 10.86 4.93
C PRO A 15 5.97 9.99 5.11
N HIS A 16 7.15 10.60 5.00
CA HIS A 16 8.40 9.85 5.11
C HIS A 16 8.62 9.25 6.51
N ASP A 17 8.14 9.93 7.54
CA ASP A 17 8.13 9.51 8.94
C ASP A 17 7.00 8.52 9.28
N GLY A 18 6.18 8.14 8.30
CA GLY A 18 5.10 7.19 8.44
C GLY A 18 3.75 7.84 8.75
N GLN A 19 2.77 7.02 9.12
CA GLN A 19 1.45 7.47 9.53
C GLN A 19 1.07 6.76 10.83
N GLU A 20 0.39 7.48 11.71
CA GLU A 20 -0.24 6.89 12.90
C GLU A 20 -1.43 6.01 12.51
N ASP A 21 -1.73 5.02 13.37
CA ASP A 21 -2.91 4.18 13.23
C ASP A 21 -4.18 5.05 13.07
N HIS A 22 -5.08 4.62 12.18
CA HIS A 22 -6.37 5.31 12.08
C HIS A 22 -7.11 5.20 13.41
N ILE A 23 -7.69 6.32 13.89
CA ILE A 23 -8.38 6.42 15.18
C ILE A 23 -9.48 5.37 15.42
N SER A 24 -10.00 4.74 14.36
CA SER A 24 -11.00 3.67 14.45
C SER A 24 -10.41 2.27 14.66
N GLY A 25 -9.09 2.12 14.69
CA GLY A 25 -8.39 0.83 14.70
C GLY A 25 -8.58 0.00 13.43
N LYS A 26 -9.03 0.62 12.32
CA LYS A 26 -9.21 -0.08 11.04
C LYS A 26 -7.92 -0.03 10.25
N THR A 27 -7.62 -1.11 9.54
CA THR A 27 -6.53 -1.15 8.57
C THR A 27 -6.86 -0.28 7.36
N ILE A 28 -5.93 0.58 6.98
CA ILE A 28 -5.97 1.35 5.73
C ILE A 28 -5.23 0.55 4.67
N ILE A 29 -5.89 0.23 3.56
CA ILE A 29 -5.26 -0.33 2.37
C ILE A 29 -5.35 0.72 1.26
N CYS A 30 -4.22 1.16 0.72
CA CYS A 30 -4.14 2.23 -0.26
C CYS A 30 -3.11 1.97 -1.37
N GLY A 31 -3.07 2.88 -2.34
CA GLY A 31 -2.05 2.95 -3.39
C GLY A 31 -1.55 4.38 -3.55
N HIS A 32 -1.18 4.78 -4.77
CA HIS A 32 -0.70 6.11 -5.18
C HIS A 32 0.66 6.54 -4.64
N SER A 33 0.99 6.18 -3.40
CA SER A 33 2.28 6.44 -2.80
C SER A 33 3.28 5.40 -3.25
N ALA A 34 3.88 5.63 -4.42
CA ALA A 34 4.82 4.71 -5.05
C ALA A 34 5.98 4.27 -4.16
N GLN A 35 5.99 2.99 -3.81
CA GLN A 35 7.07 2.31 -3.11
C GLN A 35 8.11 1.84 -4.13
N LYS A 36 9.08 2.73 -4.44
CA LYS A 36 10.10 2.51 -5.49
C LYS A 36 11.07 1.36 -5.21
N ASN A 37 11.11 0.84 -3.98
CA ASN A 37 11.87 -0.35 -3.63
C ASN A 37 11.16 -1.66 -4.05
N GLY A 38 9.96 -1.57 -4.64
CA GLY A 38 9.15 -2.71 -5.09
C GLY A 38 8.47 -3.48 -3.96
N LYS A 39 8.58 -3.03 -2.71
CA LYS A 39 8.01 -3.69 -1.53
C LYS A 39 6.70 -3.03 -1.12
N VAL A 40 5.78 -3.84 -0.63
CA VAL A 40 4.56 -3.35 0.03
C VAL A 40 4.97 -2.58 1.29
N TYR A 41 4.43 -1.39 1.47
CA TYR A 41 4.55 -0.67 2.75
C TYR A 41 3.58 -1.31 3.74
N HIS A 42 4.04 -1.70 4.92
CA HIS A 42 3.21 -2.28 5.98
C HIS A 42 3.71 -1.83 7.35
N GLN A 43 3.10 -0.77 7.89
CA GLN A 43 3.41 -0.22 9.21
C GLN A 43 2.15 0.42 9.80
N ASN A 44 1.97 0.37 11.12
CA ASN A 44 0.93 1.13 11.83
C ASN A 44 -0.47 1.04 11.18
N GLY A 45 -0.94 -0.20 10.93
CA GLY A 45 -2.26 -0.43 10.34
C GLY A 45 -2.44 0.11 8.90
N LEU A 46 -1.37 0.59 8.26
CA LEU A 46 -1.36 1.10 6.89
C LEU A 46 -0.63 0.13 5.96
N ILE A 47 -1.29 -0.24 4.87
CA ILE A 47 -0.77 -1.12 3.83
C ILE A 47 -0.83 -0.37 2.49
N CYS A 48 0.33 -0.10 1.88
CA CYS A 48 0.39 0.47 0.53
C CYS A 48 0.78 -0.61 -0.49
N VAL A 49 -0.10 -0.88 -1.44
CA VAL A 49 0.14 -1.84 -2.54
C VAL A 49 0.67 -1.19 -3.81
N ASP A 50 0.95 0.12 -3.81
CA ASP A 50 1.62 0.78 -4.93
C ASP A 50 3.12 0.48 -4.88
N THR A 51 3.52 -0.64 -5.49
CA THR A 51 4.92 -1.07 -5.59
C THR A 51 5.57 -0.64 -6.91
N PHE A 52 5.19 0.55 -7.40
CA PHE A 52 5.81 1.22 -8.53
C PHE A 52 5.64 0.51 -9.89
N ALA A 53 4.49 -0.12 -10.12
CA ALA A 53 4.17 -0.84 -11.37
C ALA A 53 4.44 0.00 -12.64
N HIS A 54 4.06 1.27 -12.62
CA HIS A 54 4.21 2.18 -13.76
C HIS A 54 5.68 2.58 -14.06
N GLY A 55 6.60 2.29 -13.14
CA GLY A 55 8.01 2.69 -13.21
C GLY A 55 8.99 1.51 -13.22
N GLY A 56 8.51 0.30 -13.51
CA GLY A 56 9.34 -0.92 -13.57
C GLY A 56 9.39 -1.74 -12.29
N GLY A 57 8.57 -1.39 -11.28
CA GLY A 57 8.30 -2.24 -10.13
C GLY A 57 7.25 -3.31 -10.45
N TYR A 58 6.48 -3.67 -9.43
CA TYR A 58 5.48 -4.74 -9.53
C TYR A 58 4.05 -4.17 -9.59
N LEU A 59 3.18 -4.83 -10.35
CA LEU A 59 1.74 -4.76 -10.13
C LEU A 59 1.41 -5.65 -8.93
N THR A 60 0.84 -5.07 -7.88
CA THR A 60 0.61 -5.78 -6.62
C THR A 60 -0.87 -5.85 -6.26
N ALA A 61 -1.30 -7.02 -5.82
CA ALA A 61 -2.60 -7.27 -5.23
C ALA A 61 -2.46 -7.87 -3.81
N ILE A 62 -3.43 -7.59 -2.96
CA ILE A 62 -3.57 -8.21 -1.64
C ILE A 62 -4.89 -8.98 -1.57
N GLU A 63 -4.79 -10.24 -1.19
CA GLU A 63 -5.93 -11.05 -0.76
C GLU A 63 -6.12 -10.83 0.75
N VAL A 64 -7.31 -10.34 1.15
CA VAL A 64 -7.52 -9.79 2.50
C VAL A 64 -7.96 -10.80 3.54
N SER A 65 -8.43 -11.98 3.15
CA SER A 65 -8.88 -13.01 4.11
C SER A 65 -7.68 -13.66 4.81
N GLN A 66 -6.59 -13.87 4.08
CA GLN A 66 -5.35 -14.48 4.57
C GLN A 66 -4.17 -13.49 4.57
N MET A 67 -4.39 -12.25 4.12
CA MET A 67 -3.37 -11.22 4.00
C MET A 67 -2.19 -11.70 3.14
N ARG A 68 -2.50 -12.24 1.95
CA ARG A 68 -1.51 -12.76 1.01
C ARG A 68 -1.24 -11.74 -0.10
N ILE A 69 0.03 -11.46 -0.35
CA ILE A 69 0.47 -10.55 -1.40
C ILE A 69 0.76 -11.35 -2.67
N TYR A 70 0.35 -10.78 -3.80
CA TYR A 70 0.67 -11.25 -5.14
C TYR A 70 1.32 -10.10 -5.90
N GLN A 71 2.47 -10.35 -6.52
CA GLN A 71 3.19 -9.37 -7.33
C GLN A 71 3.55 -9.95 -8.69
N VAL A 72 3.41 -9.13 -9.72
CA VAL A 72 3.80 -9.46 -11.10
C VAL A 72 4.68 -8.35 -11.64
N ASP A 73 5.86 -8.70 -12.17
CA ASP A 73 6.75 -7.73 -12.82
C ASP A 73 6.33 -7.48 -14.29
N LEU A 74 7.04 -6.57 -14.97
CA LEU A 74 6.80 -6.25 -16.38
C LEU A 74 6.99 -7.42 -17.36
N ASN A 75 7.71 -8.47 -16.96
CA ASN A 75 7.94 -9.66 -17.77
C ASN A 75 6.90 -10.76 -17.50
N GLY A 76 5.99 -10.54 -16.55
CA GLY A 76 5.01 -11.54 -16.13
C GLY A 76 5.53 -12.53 -15.09
N ASN A 77 6.70 -12.28 -14.47
CA ASN A 77 7.18 -13.13 -13.38
C ASN A 77 6.32 -12.90 -12.14
N VAL A 78 5.83 -13.99 -11.56
CA VAL A 78 4.91 -13.96 -10.42
C VAL A 78 5.64 -14.33 -9.14
N GLN A 79 5.42 -13.56 -8.08
CA GLN A 79 5.76 -13.95 -6.72
C GLN A 79 4.57 -13.73 -5.78
N HIS A 80 4.52 -14.52 -4.71
CA HIS A 80 3.51 -14.36 -3.68
C HIS A 80 4.06 -14.76 -2.32
N PHE A 81 3.59 -14.08 -1.28
CA PHE A 81 4.05 -14.29 0.10
C PHE A 81 2.99 -13.78 1.08
N ASP A 82 3.07 -14.25 2.33
CA ASP A 82 2.17 -13.80 3.39
C ASP A 82 2.66 -12.42 3.89
N LEU A 83 1.75 -11.46 4.09
CA LEU A 83 2.10 -10.09 4.52
C LEU A 83 2.87 -10.08 5.85
N ALA A 84 2.62 -11.05 6.73
CA ALA A 84 3.31 -11.20 8.01
C ALA A 84 4.81 -11.53 7.88
N LYS A 85 5.31 -11.80 6.68
CA LYS A 85 6.73 -12.09 6.38
C LYS A 85 7.50 -10.87 5.85
N LEU A 86 6.86 -9.70 5.76
CA LEU A 86 7.47 -8.44 5.31
C LEU A 86 8.39 -7.79 6.35
#